data_AF-W2ELP1-F1
#
_entry.id   AF-W2ELP1-F1
#
_cell.length_a   1.000
_cell.length_b   1.000
_cell.length_c   1.000
_cell.angle_alpha   90.00
_cell.angle_beta   90.00
_cell.angle_gamma   90.00
#
_symmetry.space_group_name_H-M   'P 1'
#
loop_
_entity.id
_entity.type
_entity.pdbx_description
1 polymer ?
#
loop_
_entity_poly.entity_id
_entity_poly.type
_entity_poly.pdbx_seq_one_letter_code
_entity_poly.pdbx_strand_id
1 'polypeptide(L)'
;MGLFGKNEGIDGWTEFYGQCDSFAAWKVYENLGGAQRPDPKMLPAVGWKPDDAAISPVVSYAGSSSKAGTWGDAHDWVRSDQGLHAAPYYGVPVDGVPQPGAIAVWPTSAEDGAHGMGQFGHVAYVTDVFDADTIQIEQYNLLGTGMWSTDVVTRSGGGTENKYNRSFHFSWPAAFVHLGDGAATPSPGLSSWTDSYPLGTYGPLSDSGGPSFTLAGSAYPGTVHGWSTSNGHGMAGHHLYTNTHTGNAESTATWSPVLGNPGGCYEVDAFVPDTWSNSGHALYTVTDQKFGTSVVPVDENVHTNEYVRLGLFQADGGGRITVLLTDQGPPNLSHQVAADAMRFIPRRRARAPTARRW
;
A
#
# COMPACT_ATOMS: atom_id res chain seq x y z
N MET A 1 -23.52 -10.07 -23.89
CA MET A 1 -24.05 -8.71 -23.60
C MET A 1 -24.30 -8.63 -22.10
N GLY A 2 -23.43 -7.94 -21.37
CA GLY A 2 -23.61 -7.67 -19.94
C GLY A 2 -24.76 -6.68 -19.74
N LEU A 3 -25.69 -7.02 -18.84
CA LEU A 3 -26.86 -6.20 -18.52
C LEU A 3 -26.45 -5.14 -17.50
N PHE A 4 -25.99 -3.98 -17.97
CA PHE A 4 -25.70 -2.81 -17.14
C PHE A 4 -27.01 -2.07 -16.82
N GLY A 5 -27.79 -2.60 -15.89
CA GLY A 5 -29.04 -1.98 -15.44
C GLY A 5 -28.78 -0.98 -14.31
N LYS A 6 -29.19 0.28 -14.48
CA LYS A 6 -29.26 1.32 -13.44
C LYS A 6 -30.31 0.95 -12.39
N ASN A 7 -29.99 0.04 -11.48
CA ASN A 7 -30.93 -0.39 -10.46
C ASN A 7 -30.24 -0.34 -9.10
N GLU A 8 -30.93 0.19 -8.09
CA GLU A 8 -30.62 0.14 -6.64
C GLU A 8 -30.20 1.45 -5.96
N GLY A 9 -30.30 2.60 -6.63
CA GLY A 9 -30.06 3.91 -6.03
C GLY A 9 -28.62 4.40 -6.18
N ILE A 10 -28.25 5.46 -5.47
CA ILE A 10 -26.92 6.08 -5.54
C ILE A 10 -26.25 6.11 -4.18
N ASP A 11 -24.93 5.97 -4.17
CA ASP A 11 -24.12 6.05 -2.96
C ASP A 11 -23.96 7.47 -2.41
N GLY A 12 -23.28 7.59 -1.28
CA GLY A 12 -22.97 8.88 -0.65
C GLY A 12 -22.22 9.86 -1.55
N TRP A 13 -21.68 9.38 -2.67
CA TRP A 13 -20.95 10.12 -3.70
C TRP A 13 -21.68 10.15 -5.03
N THR A 14 -22.96 9.79 -5.02
CA THR A 14 -23.89 9.85 -6.14
C THR A 14 -23.58 8.91 -7.31
N GLU A 15 -22.76 7.89 -7.08
CA GLU A 15 -22.52 6.80 -8.04
C GLU A 15 -23.58 5.70 -7.90
N PHE A 16 -23.91 4.99 -8.96
CA PHE A 16 -24.90 3.91 -8.87
C PHE A 16 -24.33 2.73 -8.06
N TYR A 17 -25.12 2.23 -7.09
CA TYR A 17 -24.68 1.12 -6.25
C TYR A 17 -24.35 -0.13 -7.05
N GLY A 18 -23.30 -0.83 -6.62
CA GLY A 18 -22.89 -2.11 -7.18
C GLY A 18 -22.35 -2.02 -8.61
N GLN A 19 -22.07 -0.81 -9.11
CA GLN A 19 -21.43 -0.57 -10.40
C GLN A 19 -19.91 -0.46 -10.25
N CYS A 20 -19.20 -0.52 -11.39
CA CYS A 20 -17.75 -0.53 -11.44
C CYS A 20 -17.12 0.81 -11.01
N ASP A 21 -17.73 1.92 -11.38
CA ASP A 21 -17.35 3.30 -11.03
C ASP A 21 -17.50 3.58 -9.51
N SER A 22 -18.64 3.23 -8.92
CA SER A 22 -18.87 3.31 -7.47
C SER A 22 -17.81 2.50 -6.72
N PHE A 23 -17.56 1.25 -7.15
CA PHE A 23 -16.53 0.42 -6.53
C PHE A 23 -15.12 1.02 -6.65
N ALA A 24 -14.74 1.51 -7.83
CA ALA A 24 -13.45 2.16 -8.05
C ALA A 24 -13.29 3.40 -7.14
N ALA A 25 -14.31 4.25 -7.04
CA ALA A 25 -14.31 5.41 -6.15
C ALA A 25 -14.08 5.00 -4.67
N TRP A 26 -14.68 3.88 -4.26
CA TRP A 26 -14.50 3.31 -2.92
C TRP A 26 -13.07 2.87 -2.65
N LYS A 27 -12.47 2.14 -3.58
CA LYS A 27 -11.07 1.71 -3.46
C LYS A 27 -10.10 2.88 -3.39
N VAL A 28 -10.36 3.94 -4.15
CA VAL A 28 -9.56 5.18 -4.07
C VAL A 28 -9.70 5.85 -2.70
N TYR A 29 -10.91 5.92 -2.15
CA TYR A 29 -11.14 6.49 -0.83
C TYR A 29 -10.42 5.69 0.27
N GLU A 30 -10.46 4.36 0.20
CA GLU A 30 -9.71 3.48 1.11
C GLU A 30 -8.20 3.80 1.05
N ASN A 31 -7.65 3.95 -0.16
CA ASN A 31 -6.24 4.26 -0.36
C ASN A 31 -5.80 5.60 0.18
N LEU A 32 -6.67 6.61 0.12
CA LEU A 32 -6.36 7.96 0.61
C LEU A 32 -6.49 8.09 2.13
N GLY A 33 -6.62 6.97 2.85
CA GLY A 33 -6.67 6.93 4.32
C GLY A 33 -8.08 7.00 4.90
N GLY A 34 -9.10 6.70 4.10
CA GLY A 34 -10.48 6.59 4.55
C GLY A 34 -10.62 5.61 5.72
N ALA A 35 -11.27 6.05 6.81
CA ALA A 35 -11.31 5.30 8.07
C ALA A 35 -12.33 4.15 8.08
N GLN A 36 -13.24 4.09 7.10
CA GLN A 36 -14.30 3.09 7.03
C GLN A 36 -14.22 2.29 5.72
N ARG A 37 -14.14 0.97 5.83
CA ARG A 37 -13.97 0.05 4.70
C ARG A 37 -15.29 -0.70 4.44
N PRO A 38 -15.86 -0.68 3.23
CA PRO A 38 -16.85 -1.68 2.87
C PRO A 38 -16.18 -3.06 2.87
N ASP A 39 -16.85 -4.08 3.43
CA ASP A 39 -16.35 -5.45 3.33
C ASP A 39 -16.24 -5.80 1.83
N PRO A 40 -15.08 -6.24 1.32
CA PRO A 40 -14.91 -6.59 -0.10
C PRO A 40 -15.90 -7.67 -0.57
N LYS A 41 -16.50 -8.43 0.36
CA LYS A 41 -17.55 -9.42 0.12
C LYS A 41 -18.99 -8.88 0.23
N MET A 42 -19.18 -7.64 0.65
CA MET A 42 -20.51 -7.04 0.78
C MET A 42 -20.63 -5.75 -0.02
N LEU A 43 -21.63 -5.72 -0.91
CA LEU A 43 -22.18 -4.48 -1.43
C LEU A 43 -22.50 -3.56 -0.25
N PRO A 44 -21.98 -2.32 -0.23
CA PRO A 44 -22.46 -1.33 0.71
C PRO A 44 -23.98 -1.22 0.61
N ALA A 45 -24.67 -1.27 1.75
CA ALA A 45 -26.13 -1.17 1.75
C ALA A 45 -26.59 0.17 1.13
N VAL A 46 -27.77 0.17 0.51
CA VAL A 46 -28.35 1.41 -0.04
C VAL A 46 -28.44 2.49 1.05
N GLY A 47 -27.90 3.67 0.75
CA GLY A 47 -27.78 4.80 1.68
C GLY A 47 -26.55 4.78 2.58
N TRP A 48 -25.70 3.74 2.50
CA TRP A 48 -24.44 3.70 3.22
C TRP A 48 -23.45 4.71 2.64
N LYS A 49 -22.79 5.43 3.54
CA LYS A 49 -21.68 6.35 3.27
C LYS A 49 -20.77 6.37 4.50
N PRO A 50 -19.47 6.65 4.34
CA PRO A 50 -18.59 6.71 5.48
C PRO A 50 -18.85 8.02 6.27
N ASP A 51 -18.48 8.11 7.54
CA ASP A 51 -18.79 9.33 8.32
C ASP A 51 -18.06 10.59 7.80
N ASP A 52 -16.95 10.39 7.08
CA ASP A 52 -16.16 11.39 6.36
C ASP A 52 -16.47 11.44 4.84
N ALA A 53 -17.60 10.85 4.39
CA ALA A 53 -18.05 10.81 2.98
C ALA A 53 -18.12 12.16 2.27
N ALA A 54 -18.12 13.26 3.02
CA ALA A 54 -18.34 14.61 2.50
C ALA A 54 -17.29 15.01 1.44
N ILE A 55 -16.21 14.23 1.31
CA ILE A 55 -15.16 14.35 0.31
C ILE A 55 -15.09 13.02 -0.45
N SER A 56 -15.69 12.91 -1.64
CA SER A 56 -15.36 11.76 -2.50
C SER A 56 -14.09 12.04 -3.28
N PRO A 57 -13.20 11.05 -3.43
CA PRO A 57 -11.94 11.28 -4.13
C PRO A 57 -12.11 11.57 -5.62
N VAL A 58 -13.26 11.20 -6.21
CA VAL A 58 -13.65 11.54 -7.59
C VAL A 58 -14.59 12.76 -7.64
N VAL A 59 -15.39 13.03 -6.61
CA VAL A 59 -16.35 14.16 -6.55
C VAL A 59 -15.73 15.47 -6.03
N SER A 60 -14.77 15.41 -5.10
CA SER A 60 -14.18 16.60 -4.46
C SER A 60 -13.35 17.45 -5.41
N TYR A 61 -12.87 16.85 -6.49
CA TYR A 61 -12.29 17.59 -7.59
C TYR A 61 -13.35 18.36 -8.41
N ALA A 62 -14.60 17.90 -8.45
CA ALA A 62 -15.69 18.47 -9.22
C ALA A 62 -16.61 19.44 -8.46
N GLY A 63 -16.67 19.36 -7.13
CA GLY A 63 -17.46 20.26 -6.27
C GLY A 63 -18.90 19.79 -6.01
N SER A 64 -19.49 20.27 -4.91
CA SER A 64 -20.78 19.82 -4.36
C SER A 64 -22.04 20.24 -5.15
N SER A 65 -21.90 21.07 -6.18
CA SER A 65 -22.99 21.51 -7.06
C SER A 65 -23.15 20.65 -8.32
N SER A 66 -22.31 19.62 -8.47
CA SER A 66 -22.30 18.74 -9.62
C SER A 66 -23.47 17.77 -9.60
N LYS A 67 -23.99 17.40 -10.78
CA LYS A 67 -24.98 16.32 -10.89
C LYS A 67 -24.35 14.99 -10.48
N ALA A 68 -25.19 14.04 -10.07
CA ALA A 68 -24.77 12.70 -9.70
C ALA A 68 -23.82 12.07 -10.75
N GLY A 69 -22.69 11.49 -10.35
CA GLY A 69 -21.70 10.89 -11.28
C GLY A 69 -20.81 11.92 -11.98
N THR A 70 -19.94 12.61 -11.22
CA THR A 70 -19.16 13.77 -11.71
C THR A 70 -18.14 13.45 -12.78
N TRP A 71 -17.62 12.22 -12.77
CA TRP A 71 -16.68 11.75 -13.78
C TRP A 71 -17.38 11.01 -14.92
N GLY A 72 -18.71 10.88 -14.88
CA GLY A 72 -19.51 10.22 -15.90
C GLY A 72 -19.47 8.69 -15.80
N ASP A 73 -19.85 8.04 -16.90
CA ASP A 73 -19.74 6.59 -17.03
C ASP A 73 -18.24 6.19 -17.06
N ALA A 74 -17.93 4.90 -16.86
CA ALA A 74 -16.54 4.42 -16.75
C ALA A 74 -15.58 4.91 -17.86
N HIS A 75 -16.04 4.98 -19.11
CA HIS A 75 -15.25 5.48 -20.23
C HIS A 75 -14.95 7.00 -20.18
N ASP A 76 -15.77 7.81 -19.51
CA ASP A 76 -15.63 9.26 -19.39
C ASP A 76 -14.44 9.65 -18.46
N TRP A 77 -13.91 8.71 -17.69
CA TRP A 77 -12.77 8.93 -16.80
C TRP A 77 -11.48 9.28 -17.58
N VAL A 78 -11.37 8.82 -18.84
CA VAL A 78 -10.18 9.00 -19.69
C VAL A 78 -10.47 9.64 -21.07
N ARG A 79 -11.73 9.73 -21.51
CA ARG A 79 -12.09 10.12 -22.89
C ARG A 79 -12.17 11.65 -23.12
N SER A 80 -12.09 12.03 -24.41
CA SER A 80 -11.87 13.37 -24.95
C SER A 80 -12.92 13.90 -25.94
N ASP A 81 -13.96 13.15 -26.31
CA ASP A 81 -14.84 13.53 -27.45
C ASP A 81 -16.04 14.41 -27.07
N GLN A 82 -16.38 14.49 -25.78
CA GLN A 82 -17.36 15.45 -25.22
C GLN A 82 -16.68 16.63 -24.49
N GLY A 83 -15.34 16.72 -24.49
CA GLY A 83 -14.60 17.78 -23.79
C GLY A 83 -14.54 17.65 -22.26
N LEU A 84 -14.93 16.50 -21.71
CA LEU A 84 -14.87 16.19 -20.28
C LEU A 84 -13.78 15.13 -20.06
N HIS A 85 -12.56 15.58 -19.80
CA HIS A 85 -11.47 14.70 -19.37
C HIS A 85 -11.52 14.60 -17.85
N ALA A 86 -12.35 13.77 -17.23
CA ALA A 86 -12.54 13.93 -15.78
C ALA A 86 -11.19 13.88 -15.01
N ALA A 87 -10.39 12.84 -15.17
CA ALA A 87 -9.07 12.78 -14.53
C ALA A 87 -8.10 13.90 -15.00
N PRO A 88 -7.78 14.08 -16.30
CA PRO A 88 -6.85 15.13 -16.73
C PRO A 88 -7.32 16.56 -16.46
N TYR A 89 -8.62 16.85 -16.55
CA TYR A 89 -9.23 18.16 -16.23
C TYR A 89 -8.99 18.53 -14.77
N TYR A 90 -8.97 17.53 -13.89
CA TYR A 90 -8.68 17.69 -12.47
C TYR A 90 -7.19 17.51 -12.12
N GLY A 91 -6.31 17.42 -13.13
CA GLY A 91 -4.86 17.31 -12.93
C GLY A 91 -4.41 15.92 -12.44
N VAL A 92 -5.27 14.92 -12.53
CA VAL A 92 -4.95 13.53 -12.20
C VAL A 92 -4.21 12.91 -13.39
N PRO A 93 -3.02 12.34 -13.21
CA PRO A 93 -2.27 11.73 -14.30
C PRO A 93 -3.02 10.53 -14.91
N VAL A 94 -2.92 10.39 -16.23
CA VAL A 94 -3.45 9.26 -16.99
C VAL A 94 -2.39 8.83 -17.99
N ASP A 95 -1.97 7.56 -17.94
CA ASP A 95 -1.01 7.00 -18.89
C ASP A 95 -1.22 5.48 -19.12
N GLY A 96 -0.26 4.82 -19.76
CA GLY A 96 -0.31 3.38 -20.08
C GLY A 96 0.53 2.50 -19.15
N VAL A 97 1.01 3.04 -18.03
CA VAL A 97 1.87 2.38 -17.06
C VAL A 97 1.01 1.86 -15.91
N PRO A 98 0.84 0.53 -15.77
CA PRO A 98 0.11 -0.01 -14.64
C PRO A 98 0.85 0.32 -13.34
N GLN A 99 0.08 0.74 -12.34
CA GLN A 99 0.57 0.88 -10.97
C GLN A 99 -0.50 0.32 -10.02
N PRO A 100 -0.11 -0.36 -8.94
CA PRO A 100 -1.06 -0.74 -7.93
C PRO A 100 -1.72 0.52 -7.33
N GLY A 101 -3.04 0.53 -7.23
CA GLY A 101 -3.85 1.64 -6.74
C GLY A 101 -4.39 2.53 -7.85
N ALA A 102 -3.83 2.41 -9.05
CA ALA A 102 -4.39 3.04 -10.23
C ALA A 102 -5.74 2.40 -10.60
N ILE A 103 -6.55 3.15 -11.34
CA ILE A 103 -7.78 2.65 -11.93
C ILE A 103 -7.49 2.28 -13.37
N ALA A 104 -7.59 0.99 -13.68
CA ALA A 104 -7.56 0.47 -15.04
C ALA A 104 -8.87 0.83 -15.74
N VAL A 105 -8.78 1.41 -16.94
CA VAL A 105 -9.94 1.91 -17.68
C VAL A 105 -10.05 1.23 -19.03
N TRP A 106 -11.22 0.69 -19.31
CA TRP A 106 -11.62 0.20 -20.63
C TRP A 106 -12.69 1.16 -21.19
N PRO A 107 -12.44 1.77 -22.36
CA PRO A 107 -13.42 2.62 -23.03
C PRO A 107 -14.61 1.77 -23.53
N THR A 108 -15.59 2.37 -24.21
CA THR A 108 -16.67 1.57 -24.80
C THR A 108 -16.17 0.75 -26.00
N SER A 109 -16.81 -0.38 -26.31
CA SER A 109 -16.44 -1.18 -27.50
C SER A 109 -16.64 -0.44 -28.83
N ALA A 110 -17.41 0.67 -28.85
CA ALA A 110 -17.56 1.52 -30.02
C ALA A 110 -16.39 2.49 -30.20
N GLU A 111 -15.70 2.82 -29.11
CA GLU A 111 -14.59 3.77 -29.07
C GLU A 111 -13.26 3.08 -29.36
N ASP A 112 -13.08 1.88 -28.81
CA ASP A 112 -11.89 1.08 -29.01
C ASP A 112 -12.29 -0.38 -29.22
N GLY A 113 -12.15 -0.89 -30.43
CA GLY A 113 -12.44 -2.29 -30.73
C GLY A 113 -11.44 -3.28 -30.13
N ALA A 114 -10.24 -2.82 -29.75
CA ALA A 114 -9.19 -3.64 -29.16
C ALA A 114 -9.26 -3.66 -27.63
N HIS A 115 -9.56 -2.53 -27.01
CA HIS A 115 -9.55 -2.34 -25.56
C HIS A 115 -10.93 -2.06 -24.96
N GLY A 116 -11.99 -1.93 -25.77
CA GLY A 116 -13.26 -1.43 -25.29
C GLY A 116 -14.20 -2.51 -24.74
N MET A 117 -14.91 -2.16 -23.67
CA MET A 117 -15.90 -2.99 -23.00
C MET A 117 -17.29 -2.34 -22.98
N GLY A 118 -18.27 -3.05 -23.56
CA GLY A 118 -19.68 -2.67 -23.44
C GLY A 118 -20.00 -1.28 -24.00
N GLN A 119 -21.13 -0.72 -23.58
CA GLN A 119 -21.61 0.59 -24.04
C GLN A 119 -21.22 1.75 -23.13
N PHE A 120 -20.75 1.46 -21.92
CA PHE A 120 -20.39 2.45 -20.89
C PHE A 120 -18.90 2.43 -20.54
N GLY A 121 -18.13 1.54 -21.17
CA GLY A 121 -16.79 1.21 -20.71
C GLY A 121 -16.83 0.34 -19.46
N HIS A 122 -15.68 0.23 -18.81
CA HIS A 122 -15.52 -0.44 -17.54
C HIS A 122 -14.30 0.14 -16.81
N VAL A 123 -14.35 0.15 -15.48
CA VAL A 123 -13.20 0.48 -14.63
C VAL A 123 -12.96 -0.61 -13.61
N ALA A 124 -11.69 -0.85 -13.31
CA ALA A 124 -11.28 -1.76 -12.27
C ALA A 124 -10.13 -1.17 -11.47
N TYR A 125 -10.04 -1.58 -10.21
CA TYR A 125 -8.97 -1.17 -9.33
C TYR A 125 -7.79 -2.12 -9.47
N VAL A 126 -6.59 -1.61 -9.73
CA VAL A 126 -5.37 -2.44 -9.81
C VAL A 126 -4.90 -2.76 -8.40
N THR A 127 -4.99 -4.03 -7.97
CA THR A 127 -4.48 -4.45 -6.66
C THR A 127 -2.99 -4.70 -6.68
N ASP A 128 -2.48 -5.27 -7.79
CA ASP A 128 -1.08 -5.68 -7.92
C ASP A 128 -0.60 -5.52 -9.37
N VAL A 129 0.71 -5.31 -9.52
CA VAL A 129 1.41 -5.31 -10.80
C VAL A 129 2.58 -6.27 -10.67
N PHE A 130 2.48 -7.44 -11.30
CA PHE A 130 3.55 -8.44 -11.24
C PHE A 130 4.72 -8.06 -12.15
N ASP A 131 4.39 -7.47 -13.30
CA ASP A 131 5.31 -6.86 -14.26
C ASP A 131 4.55 -5.85 -15.14
N ALA A 132 5.26 -5.20 -16.09
CA ALA A 132 4.67 -4.19 -16.98
C ALA A 132 3.53 -4.72 -17.88
N ASP A 133 3.39 -6.05 -18.00
CA ASP A 133 2.46 -6.74 -18.87
C ASP A 133 1.44 -7.59 -18.10
N THR A 134 1.48 -7.61 -16.76
CA THR A 134 0.62 -8.47 -15.95
C THR A 134 0.16 -7.75 -14.68
N ILE A 135 -1.15 -7.57 -14.53
CA ILE A 135 -1.77 -6.95 -13.36
C ILE A 135 -2.79 -7.87 -12.71
N GLN A 136 -3.01 -7.69 -11.42
CA GLN A 136 -4.19 -8.17 -10.73
C GLN A 136 -5.15 -7.00 -10.51
N ILE A 137 -6.43 -7.24 -10.79
CA ILE A 137 -7.49 -6.26 -10.60
C ILE A 137 -8.57 -6.77 -9.65
N GLU A 138 -9.24 -5.83 -9.01
CA GLU A 138 -10.46 -6.02 -8.24
C GLU A 138 -11.56 -5.13 -8.85
N GLN A 139 -12.75 -5.69 -9.03
CA GLN A 139 -13.82 -5.00 -9.75
C GLN A 139 -15.20 -5.50 -9.40
N TYR A 140 -16.19 -4.65 -9.64
CA TYR A 140 -17.61 -4.99 -9.56
C TYR A 140 -18.26 -4.96 -10.94
N ASN A 141 -19.35 -5.71 -11.09
CA ASN A 141 -20.27 -5.62 -12.21
C ASN A 141 -19.74 -6.07 -13.58
N LEU A 142 -18.71 -6.92 -13.60
CA LEU A 142 -18.25 -7.49 -14.87
C LEU A 142 -19.22 -8.57 -15.40
N LEU A 143 -19.69 -9.46 -14.51
CA LEU A 143 -20.60 -10.56 -14.86
C LEU A 143 -22.08 -10.30 -14.53
N GLY A 144 -22.38 -9.21 -13.81
CA GLY A 144 -23.72 -8.78 -13.43
C GLY A 144 -23.72 -7.81 -12.25
N THR A 145 -24.80 -7.05 -12.09
CA THR A 145 -24.92 -5.99 -11.07
C THR A 145 -24.51 -6.46 -9.69
N GLY A 146 -23.58 -5.72 -9.08
CA GLY A 146 -23.07 -5.96 -7.73
C GLY A 146 -22.25 -7.23 -7.55
N MET A 147 -21.88 -7.92 -8.62
CA MET A 147 -20.99 -9.09 -8.56
C MET A 147 -19.54 -8.64 -8.45
N TRP A 148 -18.90 -8.97 -7.33
CA TRP A 148 -17.47 -8.77 -7.11
C TRP A 148 -16.64 -9.84 -7.81
N SER A 149 -15.48 -9.42 -8.30
CA SER A 149 -14.55 -10.24 -9.07
C SER A 149 -13.12 -9.79 -8.86
N THR A 150 -12.20 -10.72 -9.09
CA THR A 150 -10.75 -10.51 -9.04
C THR A 150 -10.17 -11.31 -10.18
N ASP A 151 -9.35 -10.65 -10.97
CA ASP A 151 -8.85 -11.21 -12.22
C ASP A 151 -7.38 -10.85 -12.41
N VAL A 152 -6.63 -11.78 -12.98
CA VAL A 152 -5.29 -11.49 -13.50
C VAL A 152 -5.43 -11.17 -14.99
N VAL A 153 -4.90 -10.03 -15.39
CA VAL A 153 -4.99 -9.52 -16.76
C VAL A 153 -3.58 -9.42 -17.32
N THR A 154 -3.39 -9.93 -18.54
CA THR A 154 -2.11 -9.86 -19.26
C THR A 154 -2.21 -8.95 -20.48
N ARG A 155 -1.14 -8.26 -20.86
CA ARG A 155 -1.13 -7.37 -22.03
C ARG A 155 -1.37 -8.13 -23.33
N SER A 156 -0.81 -9.34 -23.43
CA SER A 156 -0.91 -10.19 -24.62
C SER A 156 -2.20 -11.01 -24.71
N GLY A 157 -2.86 -11.26 -23.57
CA GLY A 157 -3.93 -12.24 -23.47
C GLY A 157 -5.20 -11.74 -22.79
N GLY A 158 -5.23 -10.51 -22.27
CA GLY A 158 -6.36 -10.00 -21.51
C GLY A 158 -6.60 -10.76 -20.19
N GLY A 159 -7.82 -10.66 -19.69
CA GLY A 159 -8.32 -11.35 -18.50
C GLY A 159 -9.56 -12.20 -18.84
N THR A 160 -9.87 -13.18 -17.98
CA THR A 160 -11.10 -13.97 -18.12
C THR A 160 -11.73 -14.20 -16.75
N GLU A 161 -12.91 -13.61 -16.55
CA GLU A 161 -13.69 -13.81 -15.33
C GLU A 161 -14.66 -14.98 -15.54
N ASN A 162 -14.56 -15.99 -14.69
CA ASN A 162 -15.25 -17.29 -14.80
C ASN A 162 -16.12 -17.62 -13.57
N LYS A 163 -16.40 -16.65 -12.70
CA LYS A 163 -17.26 -16.82 -11.52
C LYS A 163 -18.74 -16.87 -11.91
N TYR A 164 -19.58 -17.23 -10.93
CA TYR A 164 -21.05 -17.22 -11.05
C TYR A 164 -21.63 -18.02 -12.23
N ASN A 165 -20.96 -19.11 -12.65
CA ASN A 165 -21.33 -19.95 -13.81
C ASN A 165 -21.45 -19.16 -15.13
N ARG A 166 -20.68 -18.08 -15.26
CA ARG A 166 -20.58 -17.25 -16.47
C ARG A 166 -19.11 -17.11 -16.83
N SER A 167 -18.84 -16.81 -18.10
CA SER A 167 -17.48 -16.53 -18.57
C SER A 167 -17.52 -15.25 -19.38
N PHE A 168 -16.61 -14.33 -19.08
CA PHE A 168 -16.42 -13.11 -19.83
C PHE A 168 -14.93 -12.85 -20.03
N HIS A 169 -14.54 -12.75 -21.29
CA HIS A 169 -13.18 -12.43 -21.69
C HIS A 169 -13.09 -10.95 -22.04
N PHE A 170 -12.03 -10.29 -21.58
CA PHE A 170 -11.78 -8.88 -21.81
C PHE A 170 -10.29 -8.64 -22.05
N SER A 171 -9.97 -7.60 -22.81
CA SER A 171 -8.60 -7.27 -23.19
C SER A 171 -7.85 -6.50 -22.09
N TRP A 172 -6.60 -6.14 -22.35
CA TRP A 172 -5.83 -5.22 -21.52
C TRP A 172 -6.50 -3.82 -21.50
N PRO A 173 -6.49 -3.09 -20.37
CA PRO A 173 -7.06 -1.73 -20.28
C PRO A 173 -6.37 -0.75 -21.24
N ALA A 174 -7.11 0.24 -21.70
CA ALA A 174 -6.57 1.26 -22.60
C ALA A 174 -5.66 2.26 -21.87
N ALA A 175 -5.94 2.53 -20.59
CA ALA A 175 -5.22 3.49 -19.78
C ALA A 175 -5.34 3.18 -18.28
N PHE A 176 -4.50 3.85 -17.49
CA PHE A 176 -4.50 3.84 -16.04
C PHE A 176 -4.66 5.27 -15.52
N VAL A 177 -5.60 5.47 -14.60
CA VAL A 177 -5.81 6.74 -13.90
C VAL A 177 -5.12 6.68 -12.54
N HIS A 178 -4.21 7.61 -12.28
CA HIS A 178 -3.34 7.62 -11.11
C HIS A 178 -3.92 8.45 -9.97
N LEU A 179 -4.94 7.90 -9.31
CA LEU A 179 -5.66 8.53 -8.20
C LEU A 179 -5.51 7.68 -6.93
N GLY A 180 -4.68 8.12 -6.00
CA GLY A 180 -4.48 7.42 -4.72
C GLY A 180 -3.48 6.25 -4.77
N ASP A 181 -2.66 6.16 -5.81
CA ASP A 181 -1.56 5.21 -5.98
C ASP A 181 -0.18 5.78 -5.58
N GLY A 182 -0.17 7.00 -5.02
CA GLY A 182 1.06 7.70 -4.63
C GLY A 182 1.80 8.40 -5.77
N ALA A 183 1.36 8.27 -7.03
CA ALA A 183 1.91 9.04 -8.15
C ALA A 183 1.40 10.49 -8.18
N ALA A 184 0.22 10.75 -7.60
CA ALA A 184 -0.26 12.10 -7.31
C ALA A 184 0.32 12.61 -5.98
N THR A 185 0.93 13.79 -5.97
CA THR A 185 1.37 14.48 -4.74
C THR A 185 0.22 14.58 -3.73
N PRO A 186 0.45 14.29 -2.43
CA PRO A 186 -0.62 14.24 -1.45
C PRO A 186 -1.27 15.62 -1.27
N SER A 187 -2.60 15.68 -1.37
CA SER A 187 -3.36 16.83 -0.89
C SER A 187 -3.39 16.82 0.65
N PRO A 188 -3.30 17.99 1.31
CA PRO A 188 -3.00 18.08 2.73
C PRO A 188 -4.24 17.86 3.60
N GLY A 189 -4.12 17.02 4.63
CA GLY A 189 -4.94 17.14 5.84
C GLY A 189 -5.59 15.86 6.35
N LEU A 190 -4.82 15.00 7.02
CA LEU A 190 -5.35 14.13 8.06
C LEU A 190 -4.49 14.28 9.33
N SER A 191 -5.16 14.58 10.45
CA SER A 191 -4.56 15.02 11.71
C SER A 191 -3.92 13.88 12.52
N SER A 192 -2.82 14.22 13.19
CA SER A 192 -1.94 13.37 14.00
C SER A 192 -2.61 12.71 15.22
N TRP A 193 -2.49 11.39 15.33
CA TRP A 193 -2.49 10.70 16.63
C TRP A 193 -1.07 10.80 17.22
N THR A 194 -0.96 11.19 18.49
CA THR A 194 0.34 11.37 19.17
C THR A 194 0.84 10.04 19.73
N ASP A 195 1.54 9.28 18.90
CA ASP A 195 2.29 8.08 19.27
C ASP A 195 3.77 8.45 19.45
N SER A 196 4.33 8.27 20.64
CA SER A 196 5.75 8.56 20.91
C SER A 196 6.48 7.33 21.42
N TYR A 197 7.62 7.02 20.80
CA TYR A 197 8.51 5.94 21.22
C TYR A 197 9.32 6.33 22.47
N PRO A 198 9.68 5.37 23.35
CA PRO A 198 10.60 5.63 24.45
C PRO A 198 11.97 6.12 23.97
N LEU A 199 12.70 6.83 24.85
CA LEU A 199 14.04 7.32 24.54
C LEU A 199 14.97 6.18 24.06
N GLY A 200 15.68 6.42 22.95
CA GLY A 200 16.57 5.43 22.34
C GLY A 200 15.85 4.34 21.52
N THR A 201 14.56 4.53 21.26
CA THR A 201 13.72 3.70 20.39
C THR A 201 13.26 4.53 19.20
N TYR A 202 13.28 3.95 18.01
CA TYR A 202 12.99 4.61 16.73
C TYR A 202 12.05 3.71 15.91
N GLY A 203 11.03 4.28 15.27
CA GLY A 203 10.04 3.53 14.50
C GLY A 203 9.28 4.41 13.50
N PRO A 204 8.25 3.89 12.81
CA PRO A 204 7.66 4.52 11.64
C PRO A 204 7.02 5.89 11.89
N LEU A 205 6.53 6.18 13.10
CA LEU A 205 5.94 7.48 13.46
C LEU A 205 6.91 8.47 14.13
N SER A 206 8.23 8.30 14.03
CA SER A 206 9.18 9.20 14.72
C SER A 206 9.32 10.61 14.11
N ASP A 207 8.25 11.26 13.68
CA ASP A 207 8.28 12.62 13.10
C ASP A 207 7.52 13.67 13.92
N SER A 208 7.85 13.70 15.21
CA SER A 208 8.14 14.99 15.83
C SER A 208 9.65 15.30 15.91
N GLY A 209 10.53 14.58 15.18
CA GLY A 209 11.98 14.76 15.32
C GLY A 209 12.98 14.38 14.22
N GLY A 210 12.64 13.76 13.07
CA GLY A 210 13.52 13.70 11.89
C GLY A 210 13.96 12.30 11.40
N PRO A 211 14.89 12.26 10.39
CA PRO A 211 15.03 11.22 9.33
C PRO A 211 15.64 9.87 9.77
N SER A 212 15.30 9.41 10.97
CA SER A 212 15.85 8.17 11.52
C SER A 212 15.18 6.91 11.00
N PHE A 213 14.05 7.04 10.29
CA PHE A 213 13.34 5.95 9.63
C PHE A 213 13.02 6.31 8.19
N THR A 214 13.19 5.38 7.27
CA THR A 214 12.82 5.53 5.85
C THR A 214 12.33 4.21 5.30
N LEU A 215 11.39 4.28 4.37
CA LEU A 215 10.96 3.14 3.58
C LEU A 215 11.47 3.32 2.14
N ALA A 216 11.74 2.22 1.47
CA ALA A 216 12.02 2.21 0.04
C ALA A 216 11.49 0.92 -0.58
N GLY A 217 10.93 1.03 -1.77
CA GLY A 217 10.36 -0.11 -2.48
C GLY A 217 9.22 0.27 -3.42
N SER A 218 8.66 -0.75 -4.05
CA SER A 218 7.47 -0.64 -4.91
C SER A 218 6.28 -0.15 -4.08
N ALA A 219 5.54 0.83 -4.57
CA ALA A 219 4.30 1.25 -3.91
C ALA A 219 3.16 0.28 -4.29
N TYR A 220 2.51 -0.34 -3.28
CA TYR A 220 1.25 -1.06 -3.43
C TYR A 220 0.08 -0.20 -2.91
N PRO A 221 -1.16 -0.49 -3.28
CA PRO A 221 -2.30 0.29 -2.84
C PRO A 221 -2.51 0.12 -1.34
N GLY A 222 -2.79 1.22 -0.62
CA GLY A 222 -2.91 1.19 0.84
C GLY A 222 -1.57 0.94 1.56
N THR A 223 -0.45 1.06 0.85
CA THR A 223 0.90 0.89 1.40
C THR A 223 1.79 2.10 1.13
N VAL A 224 2.85 2.26 1.91
CA VAL A 224 3.92 3.22 1.67
C VAL A 224 5.17 2.42 1.30
N HIS A 225 5.67 2.54 0.06
CA HIS A 225 6.83 1.78 -0.42
C HIS A 225 6.72 0.26 -0.17
N GLY A 226 5.50 -0.26 -0.29
CA GLY A 226 5.21 -1.68 -0.20
C GLY A 226 4.83 -2.14 1.20
N TRP A 227 4.80 -1.22 2.16
CA TRP A 227 4.46 -1.47 3.55
C TRP A 227 3.04 -1.03 3.89
N SER A 228 2.19 -1.99 4.27
CA SER A 228 0.87 -1.75 4.85
C SER A 228 0.98 -1.30 6.30
N THR A 229 0.10 -0.41 6.75
CA THR A 229 0.00 -0.05 8.17
C THR A 229 -1.03 -0.92 8.88
N SER A 230 -0.64 -1.49 10.03
CA SER A 230 -1.54 -2.16 10.98
C SER A 230 -1.67 -1.31 12.24
N ASN A 231 -2.90 -0.87 12.55
CA ASN A 231 -3.20 -0.04 13.73
C ASN A 231 -3.71 -0.91 14.90
N GLY A 232 -3.49 -0.44 16.13
CA GLY A 232 -3.88 -1.13 17.37
C GLY A 232 -2.89 -2.19 17.86
N HIS A 233 -1.76 -2.33 17.16
CA HIS A 233 -0.71 -3.33 17.41
C HIS A 233 0.66 -2.67 17.40
N GLY A 234 1.71 -3.36 17.85
CA GLY A 234 3.06 -2.79 17.87
C GLY A 234 3.33 -1.87 19.07
N MET A 235 4.57 -1.46 19.21
CA MET A 235 5.13 -0.75 20.37
C MET A 235 4.49 0.63 20.57
N ALA A 236 4.16 1.31 19.48
CA ALA A 236 3.56 2.65 19.51
C ALA A 236 2.12 2.64 18.97
N GLY A 237 1.41 1.51 19.10
CA GLY A 237 0.00 1.40 18.67
C GLY A 237 -0.20 1.28 17.16
N HIS A 238 0.88 1.22 16.37
CA HIS A 238 0.87 0.79 14.97
C HIS A 238 2.19 0.07 14.64
N HIS A 239 2.19 -0.71 13.56
CA HIS A 239 3.40 -1.19 12.89
C HIS A 239 3.16 -1.24 11.37
N LEU A 240 4.25 -1.44 10.63
CA LEU A 240 4.22 -1.65 9.19
C LEU A 240 4.44 -3.13 8.88
N TYR A 241 3.85 -3.64 7.81
CA TYR A 241 4.08 -5.01 7.36
C TYR A 241 4.04 -5.12 5.84
N THR A 242 4.70 -6.15 5.31
CA THR A 242 4.63 -6.50 3.88
C THR A 242 4.77 -8.01 3.70
N ASN A 243 4.27 -8.53 2.57
CA ASN A 243 4.39 -9.94 2.24
C ASN A 243 5.84 -10.25 1.84
N THR A 244 6.30 -11.48 2.08
CA THR A 244 7.64 -11.87 1.66
C THR A 244 7.73 -12.07 0.14
N HIS A 245 8.83 -11.61 -0.43
CA HIS A 245 9.14 -11.65 -1.86
C HIS A 245 10.36 -12.54 -2.15
N THR A 246 10.34 -13.30 -3.25
CA THR A 246 11.50 -14.09 -3.69
C THR A 246 12.46 -13.32 -4.57
N GLY A 247 13.74 -13.35 -4.22
CA GLY A 247 14.79 -12.77 -5.05
C GLY A 247 15.35 -11.54 -4.39
N ASN A 248 15.45 -10.42 -5.13
CA ASN A 248 15.94 -9.17 -4.58
C ASN A 248 14.90 -8.56 -3.64
N ALA A 249 15.34 -7.77 -2.67
CA ALA A 249 14.41 -7.01 -1.84
C ALA A 249 13.60 -6.07 -2.73
N GLU A 250 12.27 -6.10 -2.58
CA GLU A 250 11.37 -5.19 -3.27
C GLU A 250 10.96 -4.06 -2.33
N SER A 251 10.65 -4.40 -1.08
CA SER A 251 10.29 -3.48 0.00
C SER A 251 11.31 -3.54 1.12
N THR A 252 11.68 -2.36 1.62
CA THR A 252 12.68 -2.21 2.69
C THR A 252 12.27 -1.15 3.70
N ALA A 253 12.62 -1.41 4.96
CA ALA A 253 12.48 -0.47 6.07
C ALA A 253 13.86 -0.23 6.70
N THR A 254 14.26 1.03 6.80
CA THR A 254 15.60 1.42 7.26
C THR A 254 15.52 2.32 8.47
N TRP A 255 16.19 1.92 9.56
CA TRP A 255 16.43 2.75 10.74
C TRP A 255 17.89 3.23 10.73
N SER A 256 18.12 4.54 10.71
CA SER A 256 19.46 5.16 10.77
C SER A 256 19.48 6.35 11.74
N PRO A 257 19.35 6.13 13.04
CA PRO A 257 19.41 7.20 14.03
C PRO A 257 20.83 7.76 14.20
N VAL A 258 20.91 9.03 14.59
CA VAL A 258 22.14 9.63 15.11
C VAL A 258 22.17 9.41 16.63
N LEU A 259 23.08 8.56 17.09
CA LEU A 259 23.22 8.15 18.48
C LEU A 259 24.19 9.09 19.22
N GLY A 260 23.91 9.37 20.50
CA GLY A 260 24.63 10.39 21.28
C GLY A 260 26.10 10.08 21.61
N ASN A 261 26.64 8.90 21.25
CA ASN A 261 28.03 8.53 21.50
C ASN A 261 28.68 7.95 20.22
N PRO A 262 29.27 8.80 19.36
CA PRO A 262 30.07 8.35 18.22
C PRO A 262 31.17 7.36 18.62
N GLY A 263 31.32 6.26 17.87
CA GLY A 263 32.24 5.18 18.23
C GLY A 263 31.83 4.32 19.45
N GLY A 264 30.69 4.62 20.07
CA GLY A 264 30.10 3.88 21.19
C GLY A 264 29.59 2.50 20.76
N CYS A 265 29.55 1.56 21.70
CA CYS A 265 28.95 0.25 21.47
C CYS A 265 27.48 0.26 21.90
N TYR A 266 26.61 -0.30 21.06
CA TYR A 266 25.17 -0.37 21.28
C TYR A 266 24.69 -1.79 21.10
N GLU A 267 23.89 -2.26 22.04
CA GLU A 267 23.00 -3.39 21.79
C GLU A 267 21.84 -2.90 20.94
N VAL A 268 21.58 -3.62 19.86
CA VAL A 268 20.53 -3.27 18.89
C VAL A 268 19.49 -4.38 18.94
N ASP A 269 18.25 -3.99 19.23
CA ASP A 269 17.11 -4.89 19.32
C ASP A 269 16.02 -4.44 18.35
N ALA A 270 15.33 -5.39 17.72
CA ALA A 270 14.14 -5.19 16.90
C ALA A 270 12.90 -5.59 17.69
N PHE A 271 11.86 -4.76 17.71
CA PHE A 271 10.57 -5.13 18.27
C PHE A 271 9.77 -5.92 17.24
N VAL A 272 9.36 -7.14 17.60
CA VAL A 272 8.53 -8.01 16.77
C VAL A 272 7.08 -7.89 17.24
N PRO A 273 6.16 -7.34 16.43
CA PRO A 273 4.75 -7.20 16.79
C PRO A 273 4.02 -8.55 16.78
N ASP A 274 2.84 -8.60 17.38
CA ASP A 274 2.02 -9.82 17.54
C ASP A 274 1.23 -10.26 16.29
N THR A 275 1.15 -9.41 15.27
CA THR A 275 0.37 -9.65 14.05
C THR A 275 1.19 -9.28 12.82
N TRP A 276 0.89 -9.90 11.69
CA TRP A 276 1.54 -9.67 10.39
C TRP A 276 3.07 -9.79 10.39
N SER A 277 3.60 -10.59 11.33
CA SER A 277 5.03 -10.76 11.61
C SER A 277 5.36 -12.24 11.73
N ASN A 278 5.07 -13.03 10.71
CA ASN A 278 5.11 -14.50 10.76
C ASN A 278 6.18 -15.11 9.83
N SER A 279 7.10 -14.29 9.30
CA SER A 279 8.24 -14.76 8.54
C SER A 279 9.23 -15.49 9.46
N GLY A 280 9.47 -16.77 9.18
CA GLY A 280 10.48 -17.55 9.90
C GLY A 280 11.93 -17.13 9.62
N HIS A 281 12.15 -16.19 8.70
CA HIS A 281 13.48 -15.77 8.24
C HIS A 281 13.51 -14.28 7.84
N ALA A 282 12.94 -13.38 8.66
CA ALA A 282 13.06 -11.94 8.43
C ALA A 282 14.54 -11.52 8.45
N LEU A 283 15.00 -10.82 7.41
CA LEU A 283 16.42 -10.50 7.23
C LEU A 283 16.71 -9.06 7.65
N TYR A 284 17.42 -8.92 8.78
CA TYR A 284 17.92 -7.63 9.27
C TYR A 284 19.39 -7.44 8.91
N THR A 285 19.71 -6.43 8.10
CA THR A 285 21.07 -6.05 7.76
C THR A 285 21.51 -4.86 8.61
N VAL A 286 22.46 -5.08 9.51
CA VAL A 286 23.04 -4.04 10.37
C VAL A 286 24.36 -3.56 9.79
N THR A 287 24.45 -2.25 9.52
CA THR A 287 25.68 -1.58 9.08
C THR A 287 26.26 -0.75 10.23
N ASP A 288 27.51 -1.04 10.59
CA ASP A 288 28.20 -0.47 11.74
C ASP A 288 29.71 -0.26 11.49
N GLN A 289 30.38 0.43 12.42
CA GLN A 289 31.80 0.77 12.30
C GLN A 289 32.75 -0.42 12.52
N LYS A 290 32.34 -1.41 13.30
CA LYS A 290 33.22 -2.50 13.76
C LYS A 290 33.23 -3.68 12.80
N PHE A 291 32.07 -4.08 12.31
CA PHE A 291 31.91 -5.27 11.48
C PHE A 291 31.60 -4.92 10.01
N GLY A 292 31.34 -3.65 9.70
CA GLY A 292 30.91 -3.23 8.37
C GLY A 292 29.44 -3.56 8.20
N THR A 293 29.12 -4.72 7.63
CA THR A 293 27.74 -5.18 7.41
C THR A 293 27.56 -6.57 7.99
N SER A 294 26.49 -6.77 8.75
CA SER A 294 26.09 -8.06 9.33
C SER A 294 24.63 -8.36 8.99
N VAL A 295 24.36 -9.55 8.46
CA VAL A 295 22.98 -10.02 8.22
C VAL A 295 22.57 -10.91 9.38
N VAL A 296 21.44 -10.57 10.00
CA VAL A 296 20.89 -11.23 11.19
C VAL A 296 19.49 -11.73 10.84
N PRO A 297 19.30 -13.04 10.60
CA PRO A 297 17.97 -13.60 10.42
C PRO A 297 17.24 -13.65 11.76
N VAL A 298 15.97 -13.24 11.77
CA VAL A 298 15.05 -13.34 12.90
C VAL A 298 13.85 -14.18 12.47
N ASP A 299 13.47 -15.13 13.31
CA ASP A 299 12.21 -15.87 13.16
C ASP A 299 11.11 -15.08 13.86
N GLU A 300 10.40 -14.23 13.12
CA GLU A 300 9.36 -13.38 13.70
C GLU A 300 8.16 -14.21 14.19
N ASN A 301 7.95 -15.41 13.66
CA ASN A 301 6.81 -16.28 13.99
C ASN A 301 6.87 -16.86 15.41
N VAL A 302 8.04 -16.91 16.04
CA VAL A 302 8.19 -17.39 17.44
C VAL A 302 8.19 -16.27 18.47
N HIS A 303 8.06 -15.02 18.04
CA HIS A 303 8.09 -13.83 18.89
C HIS A 303 6.74 -13.10 18.83
N THR A 304 6.34 -12.47 19.93
CA THR A 304 5.07 -11.74 19.99
C THR A 304 5.16 -10.56 20.96
N ASN A 305 5.03 -9.34 20.42
CA ASN A 305 5.15 -8.07 21.15
C ASN A 305 6.40 -8.00 22.06
N GLU A 306 7.57 -8.39 21.54
CA GLU A 306 8.82 -8.41 22.30
C GLU A 306 10.03 -7.89 21.52
N TYR A 307 11.08 -7.50 22.24
CA TYR A 307 12.35 -7.10 21.66
C TYR A 307 13.27 -8.31 21.45
N VAL A 308 13.65 -8.54 20.20
CA VAL A 308 14.61 -9.56 19.78
C VAL A 308 15.96 -8.89 19.53
N ARG A 309 17.00 -9.42 20.17
CA ARG A 309 18.35 -8.86 20.05
C ARG A 309 18.98 -9.23 18.71
N LEU A 310 19.36 -8.22 17.93
CA LEU A 310 20.13 -8.40 16.69
C LEU A 310 21.63 -8.57 16.97
N GLY A 311 22.16 -7.90 17.99
CA GLY A 311 23.58 -8.03 18.33
C GLY A 311 24.16 -6.90 19.17
N LEU A 312 25.49 -6.75 19.10
CA LEU A 312 26.24 -5.66 19.73
C LEU A 312 27.11 -5.00 18.65
N PHE A 313 26.79 -3.76 18.31
CA PHE A 313 27.38 -3.03 17.18
C PHE A 313 28.06 -1.74 17.65
N GLN A 314 28.91 -1.16 16.80
CA GLN A 314 29.61 0.08 17.10
C GLN A 314 29.14 1.19 16.16
N ALA A 315 28.70 2.32 16.73
CA ALA A 315 28.35 3.49 15.95
C ALA A 315 29.58 4.06 15.22
N ASP A 316 29.36 4.65 14.04
CA ASP A 316 30.40 5.30 13.26
C ASP A 316 30.88 6.63 13.90
N GLY A 317 31.80 7.31 13.21
CA GLY A 317 32.31 8.62 13.64
C GLY A 317 31.26 9.74 13.68
N GLY A 318 30.12 9.55 13.00
CA GLY A 318 28.93 10.41 13.05
C GLY A 318 27.87 9.95 14.06
N GLY A 319 28.10 8.84 14.78
CA GLY A 319 27.15 8.28 15.73
C GLY A 319 26.06 7.41 15.11
N ARG A 320 26.19 6.96 13.86
CA ARG A 320 25.17 6.16 13.19
C ARG A 320 25.41 4.66 13.31
N ILE A 321 24.32 3.93 13.47
CA ILE A 321 24.18 2.50 13.17
C ILE A 321 22.96 2.42 12.27
N THR A 322 23.07 1.75 11.12
CA THR A 322 21.95 1.59 10.19
C THR A 322 21.44 0.17 10.24
N VAL A 323 20.13 -0.02 10.37
CA VAL A 323 19.46 -1.32 10.30
C VAL A 323 18.51 -1.29 9.12
N LEU A 324 18.60 -2.28 8.24
CA LEU A 324 17.75 -2.47 7.07
C LEU A 324 16.99 -3.79 7.25
N LEU A 325 15.65 -3.74 7.26
CA LEU A 325 14.79 -4.91 7.10
C LEU A 325 14.35 -5.00 5.65
N THR A 326 14.39 -6.20 5.08
CA THR A 326 13.93 -6.49 3.72
C THR A 326 12.75 -7.46 3.74
N ASP A 327 11.91 -7.40 2.71
CA ASP A 327 10.85 -8.38 2.44
C ASP A 327 11.33 -9.71 1.84
N GLN A 328 12.64 -9.93 1.69
CA GLN A 328 13.17 -11.16 1.12
C GLN A 328 12.75 -12.40 1.93
N GLY A 329 12.16 -13.37 1.26
CA GLY A 329 11.75 -14.65 1.87
C GLY A 329 11.10 -15.60 0.87
N PRO A 330 10.60 -16.75 1.33
CA PRO A 330 9.77 -17.63 0.50
C PRO A 330 8.55 -16.87 -0.04
N PRO A 331 8.11 -17.09 -1.29
CA PRO A 331 7.02 -16.33 -1.88
C PRO A 331 5.71 -16.89 -1.34
N ASN A 332 5.01 -16.15 -0.47
CA ASN A 332 3.69 -16.56 0.01
C ASN A 332 2.94 -15.38 0.65
N LEU A 333 1.69 -15.16 0.24
CA LEU A 333 0.78 -14.20 0.87
C LEU A 333 0.48 -14.50 2.35
N SER A 334 0.82 -15.71 2.83
CA SER A 334 0.69 -16.07 4.23
C SER A 334 1.96 -15.82 5.06
N HIS A 335 3.04 -15.33 4.44
CA HIS A 335 4.29 -14.98 5.11
C HIS A 335 4.50 -13.47 5.02
N GLN A 336 4.61 -12.80 6.15
CA GLN A 336 4.79 -11.37 6.28
C GLN A 336 5.98 -11.06 7.17
N VAL A 337 6.71 -10.03 6.80
CA VAL A 337 7.68 -9.37 7.68
C VAL A 337 7.05 -8.09 8.23
N ALA A 338 7.32 -7.78 9.48
CA ALA A 338 6.84 -6.54 10.10
C ALA A 338 7.99 -5.60 10.49
N ALA A 339 7.80 -4.31 10.23
CA ALA A 339 8.67 -3.23 10.66
C ALA A 339 7.96 -2.39 11.73
N ASP A 340 8.54 -2.36 12.93
CA ASP A 340 8.08 -1.50 14.02
C ASP A 340 9.27 -0.75 14.63
N ALA A 341 9.70 -1.14 15.83
CA ALA A 341 10.62 -0.34 16.61
C ALA A 341 12.03 -0.94 16.63
N MET A 342 13.04 -0.08 16.53
CA MET A 342 14.44 -0.40 16.79
C MET A 342 14.91 0.28 18.06
N ARG A 343 15.52 -0.48 18.97
CA ARG A 343 16.06 0.02 20.24
C ARG A 343 17.59 -0.07 20.24
N PHE A 344 18.24 1.05 20.58
CA PHE A 344 19.70 1.16 20.62
C PHE A 344 20.16 1.45 22.05
N ILE A 345 20.58 0.42 22.78
CA ILE A 345 20.97 0.52 24.19
C ILE A 345 22.49 0.71 24.29
N PRO A 346 22.99 1.82 24.85
CA PRO A 346 24.41 2.00 25.09
C PRO A 346 24.96 0.88 25.99
N ARG A 347 26.00 0.20 25.52
CA ARG A 347 26.75 -0.78 26.30
C ARG A 347 28.15 -0.25 26.56
N ARG A 348 28.63 -0.44 27.79
CA ARG A 348 30.04 -0.16 28.09
C ARG A 348 30.88 -1.14 27.28
N ARG A 349 31.95 -0.64 26.63
CA ARG A 349 32.99 -1.55 26.11
C ARG A 349 33.44 -2.43 27.27
N ALA A 350 33.49 -3.75 27.06
CA ALA A 350 34.17 -4.62 27.99
C ALA A 350 35.57 -4.04 28.19
N ARG A 351 35.89 -3.63 29.43
CA ARG A 351 37.22 -3.14 29.76
C ARG A 351 38.16 -4.30 29.43
N ALA A 352 39.12 -4.10 28.52
CA ALA A 352 40.15 -5.09 28.31
C ALA A 352 40.70 -5.48 29.69
N PRO A 353 40.84 -6.78 30.02
CA PRO A 353 41.35 -7.18 31.31
C PRO A 353 42.67 -6.47 31.51
N THR A 354 42.73 -5.61 32.52
CA THR A 354 43.96 -4.91 32.88
C THR A 354 44.99 -5.99 33.09
N ALA A 355 46.01 -6.05 32.22
CA ALA A 355 47.15 -6.91 32.43
C ALA A 355 47.68 -6.59 33.83
N ARG A 356 47.48 -7.50 34.78
CA ARG A 356 48.16 -7.45 36.07
C ARG A 356 49.65 -7.51 35.72
N ARG A 357 50.34 -6.38 35.85
CA ARG A 357 51.80 -6.41 35.98
C ARG A 357 52.08 -7.23 37.23
N TRP A 358 52.66 -8.40 37.02
CA TRP A 358 53.34 -9.15 38.08
C TRP A 358 54.62 -8.42 38.47
#